data_AF-A0A4R8AZD8-F1
#
_entry.id   AF-A0A4R8AZD8-F1
#
_cell.length_a   1.000
_cell.length_b   1.000
_cell.length_c   1.000
_cell.angle_alpha   90.00
_cell.angle_beta   90.00
_cell.angle_gamma   90.00
#
_symmetry.space_group_name_H-M   'P 1'
#
loop_
_entity.id
_entity.type
_entity.pdbx_description
1 polymer ?
#
loop_
_entity_poly.entity_id
_entity_poly.type
_entity_poly.pdbx_seq_one_letter_code
_entity_poly.pdbx_strand_id
1 'polypeptide(L)'
;MEAHTMVLSTAKVAIPEVTTVEFVTGLINRGLTQVEYFGVEIDNHCDIVSDDMQQVSSEITYIDLHFDSEQRIAYDSLNETEVESLALNMLQECRAEIRTDSDITIYL
;
A
#
# COMPACT_ATOMS: atom_id res chain seq x y z
N MET A 1 5.89 5.59 -18.99
CA MET A 1 5.73 4.75 -17.80
C MET A 1 5.99 5.66 -16.63
N GLU A 2 4.96 5.95 -15.86
CA GLU A 2 5.01 6.74 -14.62
C GLU A 2 4.96 5.74 -13.47
N ALA A 3 5.83 5.93 -12.48
CA ALA A 3 5.86 5.12 -11.28
C ALA A 3 4.87 5.69 -10.26
N HIS A 4 4.10 4.81 -9.63
CA HIS A 4 3.04 5.15 -8.71
C HIS A 4 3.26 4.47 -7.37
N THR A 5 2.79 5.13 -6.32
CA THR A 5 2.76 4.56 -4.98
C THR A 5 1.38 4.70 -4.39
N MET A 6 0.87 3.59 -3.85
CA MET A 6 -0.32 3.57 -3.01
C MET A 6 0.08 3.02 -1.64
N VAL A 7 -0.21 3.79 -0.59
CA VAL A 7 0.06 3.42 0.80
C VAL A 7 -1.26 3.18 1.49
N LEU A 8 -1.43 1.96 2.00
CA LEU A 8 -2.54 1.60 2.88
C LEU A 8 -2.01 1.46 4.31
N SER A 9 -2.80 1.86 5.29
CA SER A 9 -2.55 1.54 6.69
C SER A 9 -3.51 0.46 7.17
N THR A 10 -3.07 -0.35 8.12
CA THR A 10 -3.93 -1.25 8.89
C THR A 10 -3.49 -1.27 10.35
N ALA A 11 -4.38 -1.64 11.27
CA ALA A 11 -4.00 -1.88 12.66
C ALA A 11 -2.86 -2.91 12.72
N LYS A 12 -1.98 -2.83 13.72
CA LYS A 12 -0.81 -3.73 13.82
C LYS A 12 -1.23 -5.19 13.66
N VAL A 13 -0.78 -5.81 12.57
CA VAL A 13 -1.02 -7.22 12.29
C VAL A 13 0.24 -8.03 12.52
N ALA A 14 0.06 -9.28 12.92
CA ALA A 14 1.14 -10.25 12.88
C ALA A 14 1.38 -10.62 11.41
N ILE A 15 2.42 -10.03 10.81
CA ILE A 15 2.84 -10.35 9.45
C ILE A 15 3.35 -11.80 9.44
N PRO A 16 2.80 -12.69 8.61
CA PRO A 16 3.27 -14.07 8.53
C PRO A 16 4.69 -14.13 7.92
N GLU A 17 5.46 -15.16 8.31
CA GLU A 17 6.83 -15.39 7.79
C GLU A 17 6.88 -15.45 6.26
N VAL A 18 5.80 -15.95 5.64
CA VAL A 18 5.58 -15.89 4.19
C VAL A 18 4.29 -15.12 3.96
N THR A 19 4.41 -13.87 3.54
CA THR A 19 3.27 -13.02 3.18
C THR A 19 2.87 -13.26 1.74
N THR A 20 1.56 -13.40 1.52
CA THR A 20 0.99 -13.70 0.21
C THR A 20 0.01 -12.61 -0.21
N VAL A 21 -0.32 -12.61 -1.50
CA VAL A 21 -1.34 -11.72 -2.05
C VAL A 21 -2.70 -11.94 -1.37
N GLU A 22 -3.04 -13.20 -1.04
CA GLU A 22 -4.30 -13.53 -0.35
C GLU A 22 -4.38 -12.93 1.06
N PHE A 23 -3.25 -12.78 1.75
CA PHE A 23 -3.21 -12.09 3.04
C PHE A 23 -3.57 -10.62 2.87
N VAL A 24 -2.90 -9.93 1.95
CA VAL A 24 -3.10 -8.48 1.70
C VAL A 24 -4.50 -8.20 1.17
N THR A 25 -4.93 -8.91 0.13
CA THR A 25 -6.30 -8.80 -0.40
C THR A 25 -7.35 -9.17 0.65
N GLY A 26 -7.04 -10.08 1.58
CA GLY A 26 -7.91 -10.41 2.71
C GLY A 26 -8.11 -9.26 3.68
N LEU A 27 -7.09 -8.42 3.90
CA LEU A 27 -7.20 -7.20 4.72
C LEU A 27 -8.09 -6.16 4.03
N ILE A 28 -7.83 -5.91 2.73
CA ILE A 28 -8.58 -4.93 1.92
C ILE A 28 -10.07 -5.33 1.83
N ASN A 29 -10.36 -6.58 1.45
CA ASN A 29 -11.74 -7.06 1.30
C ASN A 29 -12.56 -7.04 2.62
N ARG A 30 -11.89 -7.02 3.77
CA ARG A 30 -12.54 -6.95 5.09
C ARG A 30 -12.72 -5.51 5.58
N GLY A 31 -12.28 -4.51 4.81
CA GLY A 31 -12.27 -3.11 5.22
C GLY A 31 -11.37 -2.87 6.44
N LEU A 32 -10.27 -3.63 6.54
CA LEU A 32 -9.28 -3.47 7.62
C LEU A 32 -8.14 -2.53 7.22
N THR A 33 -8.21 -1.96 6.02
CA THR A 33 -7.26 -1.02 5.49
C THR A 33 -7.86 0.38 5.39
N GLN A 34 -7.01 1.40 5.42
CA GLN A 34 -7.36 2.77 5.10
C GLN A 34 -6.35 3.30 4.09
N VAL A 35 -6.80 4.10 3.12
CA VAL A 35 -5.89 4.73 2.14
C VAL A 35 -5.23 5.95 2.78
N GLU A 36 -3.90 5.89 2.95
CA GLU A 36 -3.09 7.00 3.48
C GLU A 36 -2.55 7.88 2.37
N TYR A 37 -2.16 7.27 1.26
CA TYR A 37 -1.59 7.97 0.11
C TYR A 37 -1.90 7.24 -1.19
N PHE A 38 -2.18 8.00 -2.24
CA PHE A 38 -2.19 7.50 -3.60
C PHE A 38 -1.73 8.58 -4.57
N GLY A 39 -0.62 8.32 -5.27
CA GLY A 39 -0.02 9.32 -6.14
C GLY A 39 1.16 8.80 -6.96
N VAL A 40 1.89 9.75 -7.56
CA VAL A 40 3.16 9.48 -8.24
C VAL A 40 4.21 9.14 -7.19
N GLU A 41 5.08 8.17 -7.48
CA GLU A 41 6.18 7.82 -6.59
C GLU A 41 7.00 9.06 -6.23
N ILE A 42 7.13 9.31 -4.92
CA ILE A 42 7.92 10.42 -4.39
C ILE A 42 9.28 9.83 -4.00
N ASP A 43 10.36 10.35 -4.59
CA ASP A 43 11.74 9.91 -4.34
C ASP A 43 12.18 9.90 -2.86
N ASN A 44 11.39 10.45 -1.91
CA ASN A 44 11.73 10.52 -0.49
C ASN A 44 10.49 10.66 0.43
N HIS A 45 9.60 9.66 0.49
CA HIS A 45 8.54 9.64 1.53
C HIS A 45 9.13 9.53 2.96
N CYS A 46 10.22 8.78 3.14
CA CYS A 46 10.70 8.39 4.47
C CYS A 46 11.55 9.44 5.21
N ASP A 47 11.81 10.62 4.64
CA ASP A 47 12.70 11.63 5.25
C ASP A 47 11.99 12.60 6.21
N ILE A 48 10.67 12.49 6.40
CA ILE A 48 9.92 13.28 7.37
C ILE A 48 9.27 12.35 8.38
N VAL A 49 10.09 11.70 9.21
CA VAL A 49 9.60 11.00 10.41
C VAL A 49 9.82 11.91 11.60
N SER A 50 8.75 12.56 12.09
CA SER A 50 8.78 13.19 13.41
C SER A 50 8.72 12.11 14.50
N ASP A 51 9.24 12.40 15.70
CA ASP A 51 9.21 11.46 16.84
C ASP A 51 7.78 10.99 17.19
N ASP A 52 6.75 11.80 16.88
CA ASP A 52 5.33 11.44 17.03
C ASP A 52 4.89 10.39 15.99
N MET A 53 5.42 10.43 14.77
CA MET A 53 5.15 9.40 13.74
C MET A 53 5.79 8.05 14.07
N GLN A 54 6.95 8.06 14.75
CA GLN A 54 7.61 6.84 15.24
C GLN A 54 6.76 6.09 16.29
N GLN A 55 6.06 6.82 17.14
CA GLN A 55 5.23 6.21 18.19
C GLN A 55 3.97 5.54 17.59
N VAL A 56 3.35 6.19 16.61
CA VAL A 56 2.19 5.66 15.86
C VAL A 56 2.57 4.47 14.98
N SER A 57 3.78 4.47 14.40
CA SER A 57 4.31 3.36 13.59
C SER A 57 4.35 2.01 14.32
N SER A 58 4.42 2.00 15.67
CA SER A 58 4.39 0.74 16.43
C SER A 58 3.01 0.07 16.49
N GLU A 59 1.94 0.85 16.28
CA GLU A 59 0.53 0.40 16.35
C GLU A 59 -0.11 0.20 14.97
N ILE A 60 0.59 0.58 13.91
CA ILE A 60 0.14 0.51 12.52
C ILE A 60 1.06 -0.42 11.73
N THR A 61 0.52 -1.04 10.69
CA THR A 61 1.30 -1.69 9.62
C THR A 61 0.95 -1.01 8.33
N TYR A 62 1.96 -0.54 7.61
CA TYR A 62 1.80 0.03 6.28
C TYR A 62 1.91 -1.05 5.21
N ILE A 63 1.17 -0.85 4.13
CA ILE A 63 1.18 -1.70 2.94
C ILE A 63 1.44 -0.78 1.75
N ASP A 64 2.66 -0.83 1.23
CA ASP A 64 3.11 -0.03 0.11
C ASP A 64 2.96 -0.83 -1.18
N LEU A 65 2.23 -0.30 -2.14
CA LEU A 65 2.06 -0.86 -3.48
C LEU A 65 2.76 0.07 -4.47
N HIS A 66 3.84 -0.44 -5.08
CA HIS A 66 4.59 0.23 -6.13
C HIS A 66 4.22 -0.40 -7.47
N PHE A 67 3.82 0.43 -8.43
CA PHE A 67 3.42 -0.05 -9.75
C PHE A 67 3.66 0.99 -10.82
N ASP A 68 3.83 0.52 -12.05
CA ASP A 68 4.06 1.33 -13.23
C ASP A 68 2.79 1.44 -14.08
N SER A 69 2.51 2.61 -14.65
CA SER A 69 1.45 2.74 -15.64
C SER A 69 1.83 3.60 -16.85
N GLU A 70 1.24 3.30 -18.01
CA GLU A 70 1.41 4.11 -19.22
C GLU A 70 0.49 5.34 -19.24
N GLN A 71 -0.61 5.30 -18.48
CA GLN A 71 -1.65 6.30 -18.49
C GLN A 71 -1.62 7.12 -17.22
N ARG A 72 -1.83 8.43 -17.32
CA ARG A 72 -1.96 9.27 -16.13
C ARG A 72 -3.20 8.87 -15.33
N ILE A 73 -3.01 8.68 -14.03
CA ILE A 73 -4.09 8.44 -13.08
C ILE A 73 -4.59 9.79 -12.57
N ALA A 74 -5.90 9.99 -12.61
CA ALA A 74 -6.54 11.17 -12.04
C ALA A 74 -6.85 10.93 -10.55
N TYR A 75 -5.83 11.01 -9.68
CA TYR A 75 -5.94 10.68 -8.25
C TYR A 75 -7.08 11.44 -7.55
N ASP A 76 -7.22 12.73 -7.84
CA ASP A 76 -8.24 13.60 -7.24
C ASP A 76 -9.69 13.22 -7.59
N SER A 77 -9.87 12.35 -8.60
CA SER A 77 -11.19 11.90 -9.04
C SER A 77 -11.61 10.57 -8.44
N LEU A 78 -10.71 9.87 -7.75
CA LEU A 78 -10.95 8.56 -7.18
C LEU A 78 -11.31 8.68 -5.70
N ASN A 79 -12.38 8.00 -5.30
CA ASN A 79 -12.70 7.80 -3.90
C ASN A 79 -11.98 6.57 -3.32
N GLU A 80 -11.99 6.42 -2.00
CA GLU A 80 -11.31 5.34 -1.29
C GLU A 80 -11.68 3.94 -1.80
N THR A 81 -12.97 3.67 -2.04
CA THR A 81 -13.43 2.38 -2.57
C THR A 81 -12.92 2.11 -3.99
N GLU A 82 -12.79 3.15 -4.82
CA GLU A 82 -12.23 3.02 -6.16
C GLU A 82 -10.72 2.73 -6.12
N VAL A 83 -10.01 3.34 -5.16
CA VAL A 83 -8.58 3.08 -4.92
C VAL A 83 -8.36 1.66 -4.40
N GLU A 84 -9.15 1.20 -3.44
CA GLU A 84 -9.10 -0.19 -2.95
C GLU A 84 -9.42 -1.21 -4.06
N SER A 85 -10.41 -0.90 -4.91
CA SER A 85 -10.75 -1.74 -6.06
C SER A 85 -9.58 -1.83 -7.05
N LEU A 86 -8.88 -0.72 -7.29
CA LEU A 86 -7.67 -0.70 -8.10
C LEU A 86 -6.57 -1.57 -7.47
N ALA A 87 -6.33 -1.43 -6.17
CA ALA A 87 -5.36 -2.27 -5.44
C ALA A 87 -5.66 -3.77 -5.59
N LEU A 88 -6.93 -4.16 -5.41
CA LEU A 88 -7.38 -5.54 -5.55
C LEU A 88 -7.16 -6.06 -6.98
N ASN A 89 -7.49 -5.26 -8.00
CA ASN A 89 -7.30 -5.65 -9.40
C ASN A 89 -5.81 -5.85 -9.71
N MET A 90 -4.94 -4.91 -9.32
CA MET A 90 -3.50 -5.03 -9.59
C MET A 90 -2.88 -6.23 -8.85
N LEU A 91 -3.28 -6.47 -7.60
CA LEU A 91 -2.83 -7.63 -6.82
C LEU A 91 -3.25 -8.97 -7.47
N GLN A 92 -4.36 -9.00 -8.23
CA GLN A 92 -4.83 -10.19 -8.95
C GLN A 92 -4.19 -10.34 -10.33
N GLU A 93 -3.97 -9.24 -11.06
CA GLU A 93 -3.53 -9.26 -12.46
C GLU A 93 -2.01 -9.27 -12.60
N CYS A 94 -1.29 -8.64 -11.66
CA CYS A 94 0.15 -8.51 -11.70
C CYS A 94 0.87 -9.63 -10.93
N ARG A 95 2.13 -9.87 -11.29
CA ARG A 95 3.00 -10.77 -10.55
C ARG A 95 3.65 -9.99 -9.40
N ALA A 96 3.03 -10.04 -8.23
CA ALA A 96 3.54 -9.39 -7.03
C ALA A 96 4.89 -9.95 -6.56
N GLU A 97 5.87 -9.05 -6.36
CA GLU A 97 7.03 -9.29 -5.50
C GLU A 97 6.76 -8.67 -4.14
N ILE A 98 6.65 -9.49 -3.10
CA ILE A 98 6.32 -9.06 -1.73
C ILE A 98 7.59 -9.10 -0.88
N ARG A 99 7.89 -7.98 -0.21
CA ARG A 99 8.95 -7.85 0.79
C ARG A 99 8.32 -7.44 2.12
N THR A 100 8.81 -8.04 3.21
CA THR A 100 8.25 -7.81 4.55
C THR A 100 9.32 -7.59 5.58
N ASP A 101 9.16 -6.55 6.37
CA ASP A 101 9.97 -6.24 7.56
C ASP A 101 9.07 -5.85 8.76
N SER A 102 8.98 -4.58 9.12
CA SER A 102 7.93 -4.01 9.97
C SER A 102 6.62 -3.80 9.21
N ASP A 103 6.73 -3.61 7.90
CA ASP A 103 5.67 -3.25 6.96
C ASP A 103 5.68 -4.20 5.75
N ILE A 104 4.71 -4.03 4.85
CA ILE A 104 4.54 -4.88 3.66
C ILE A 104 4.77 -4.01 2.43
N THR A 105 5.84 -4.28 1.68
CA THR A 105 6.11 -3.61 0.39
C THR A 105 5.83 -4.58 -0.75
N ILE A 106 5.07 -4.15 -1.74
CA ILE A 106 4.62 -4.95 -2.88
C ILE A 106 4.97 -4.21 -4.17
N TYR A 107 5.76 -4.86 -5.02
CA TYR A 107 6.04 -4.39 -6.38
C TYR A 107 5.18 -5.17 -7.37
N LEU A 108 4.44 -4.46 -8.22
CA LEU A 108 3.45 -4.99 -9.16
C LEU A 108 3.82 -4.70 -10.62
#